data_AF-A0A831LV60-F1
#
_entry.id   AF-A0A831LV60-F1
#
_cell.length_a   1.000
_cell.length_b   1.000
_cell.length_c   1.000
_cell.angle_alpha   90.00
_cell.angle_beta   90.00
_cell.angle_gamma   90.00
#
_symmetry.space_group_name_H-M   'P 1'
#
loop_
_entity.id
_entity.type
_entity.pdbx_description
1 polymer ?
#
loop_
_entity_poly.entity_id
_entity_poly.type
_entity_poly.pdbx_seq_one_letter_code
_entity_poly.pdbx_strand_id
1 'polypeptide(L)'
;MDNSKIYSKIIYSNSPVAELADWIDSYEKGKIFLATEETVDNLWLSTFNHFINAHQVKKIILPPGENNKKLESVTKIWEFLSKNGADRKSLLINIGGGMLTDLAGFAASTFKRGIDFLNIPTTLLSQVDASVGGKTGINFNGLKNEIGTFKKPVAVIIDTEFLKTIDHLNFLSGFAEMIKHGLIKNTDHLDELKSFDLENINYKSLLQIIQNSVNVKEYFVINDPTEKNIRKGLNFGHTAGHAFESLAMEQ
;
A
#
# COMPACT_ATOMS: atom_id res chain seq x y z
N MET A 1 14.31 20.36 -17.42
CA MET A 1 12.83 20.30 -17.44
C MET A 1 12.47 18.99 -16.80
N ASP A 2 11.94 19.09 -15.60
CA ASP A 2 11.83 18.00 -14.64
C ASP A 2 10.69 17.07 -15.07
N ASN A 3 11.02 15.85 -15.53
CA ASN A 3 10.04 14.76 -15.65
C ASN A 3 9.65 14.36 -14.23
N SER A 4 8.88 15.23 -13.55
CA SER A 4 8.19 14.83 -12.34
C SER A 4 7.42 13.55 -12.69
N LYS A 5 7.68 12.45 -11.97
CA LYS A 5 7.03 11.16 -12.19
C LYS A 5 5.53 11.35 -11.94
N ILE A 6 4.77 11.72 -12.98
CA ILE A 6 3.33 12.04 -12.89
C ILE A 6 2.54 10.78 -12.46
N TYR A 7 3.11 9.60 -12.68
CA TYR A 7 2.50 8.30 -12.44
C TYR A 7 3.44 7.39 -11.63
N SER A 8 2.85 6.62 -10.71
CA SER A 8 3.53 5.50 -10.05
C SER A 8 3.70 4.37 -11.05
N LYS A 9 4.86 3.71 -11.08
CA LYS A 9 5.01 2.46 -11.83
C LYS A 9 4.32 1.34 -11.07
N ILE A 10 3.22 0.79 -11.59
CA ILE A 10 2.60 -0.41 -11.02
C ILE A 10 3.28 -1.65 -11.62
N ILE A 11 3.75 -2.53 -10.77
CA ILE A 11 4.51 -3.74 -11.15
C ILE A 11 3.76 -4.94 -10.59
N TYR A 12 3.36 -5.86 -11.48
CA TYR A 12 2.76 -7.13 -11.10
C TYR A 12 3.83 -8.22 -11.17
N SER A 13 4.15 -8.81 -10.02
CA SER A 13 5.26 -9.76 -9.91
C SER A 13 4.83 -11.05 -9.22
N ASN A 14 5.66 -12.08 -9.43
CA ASN A 14 5.66 -13.32 -8.63
C ASN A 14 7.01 -13.47 -7.89
N SER A 15 7.86 -12.43 -7.91
CA SER A 15 9.16 -12.39 -7.26
C SER A 15 9.47 -10.95 -6.82
N PRO A 16 9.05 -10.55 -5.61
CA PRO A 16 9.18 -9.17 -5.16
C PRO A 16 10.64 -8.79 -4.89
N VAL A 17 11.50 -9.76 -4.55
CA VAL A 17 12.96 -9.58 -4.40
C VAL A 17 13.60 -9.14 -5.71
N ALA A 18 13.24 -9.79 -6.82
CA ALA A 18 13.82 -9.49 -8.13
C ALA A 18 13.47 -8.06 -8.56
N GLU A 19 12.21 -7.67 -8.40
CA GLU A 19 11.76 -6.30 -8.72
C GLU A 19 12.41 -5.25 -7.81
N LEU A 20 12.66 -5.58 -6.54
CA LEU A 20 13.36 -4.69 -5.62
C LEU A 20 14.81 -4.43 -6.00
N ALA A 21 15.49 -5.39 -6.64
CA ALA A 21 16.91 -5.26 -7.00
C ALA A 21 17.14 -4.05 -7.92
N ASP A 22 16.34 -3.92 -8.97
CA ASP A 22 16.42 -2.82 -9.93
C ASP A 22 16.20 -1.45 -9.25
N TRP A 23 15.26 -1.40 -8.30
CA TRP A 23 15.02 -0.18 -7.53
C TRP A 23 16.19 0.14 -6.62
N ILE A 24 16.70 -0.84 -5.87
CA ILE A 24 17.81 -0.62 -4.95
C ILE A 24 19.08 -0.16 -5.69
N ASP A 25 19.39 -0.77 -6.84
CA ASP A 25 20.58 -0.43 -7.63
C ASP A 25 20.50 0.99 -8.23
N SER A 26 19.30 1.57 -8.31
CA SER A 26 19.09 2.95 -8.79
C SER A 26 19.34 4.03 -7.72
N TYR A 27 19.56 3.66 -6.46
CA TYR A 27 19.83 4.59 -5.36
C TYR A 27 21.25 4.39 -4.78
N GLU A 28 21.80 5.44 -4.18
CA GLU A 28 23.10 5.37 -3.52
C GLU A 28 23.06 4.41 -2.31
N LYS A 29 24.11 3.59 -2.15
CA LYS A 29 24.24 2.69 -1.00
C LYS A 29 24.15 3.47 0.31
N GLY A 30 23.40 2.92 1.27
CA GLY A 30 23.15 3.58 2.56
C GLY A 30 22.06 4.68 2.52
N LYS A 31 21.41 4.91 1.37
CA LYS A 31 20.26 5.82 1.23
C LYS A 31 18.93 5.11 1.07
N ILE A 32 18.90 3.80 1.29
CA ILE A 32 17.69 2.97 1.20
C ILE A 32 17.31 2.50 2.59
N PHE A 33 16.03 2.69 2.90
CA PHE A 33 15.44 2.38 4.18
C PHE A 33 14.18 1.54 3.98
N LEU A 34 13.83 0.73 4.97
CA LEU A 34 12.66 -0.14 4.92
C LEU A 34 11.77 0.10 6.14
N ALA A 35 10.47 0.27 5.92
CA ALA A 35 9.44 0.23 6.95
C ALA A 35 8.56 -1.00 6.77
N THR A 36 8.27 -1.71 7.86
CA THR A 36 7.46 -2.93 7.88
C THR A 36 6.66 -3.02 9.18
N GLU A 37 5.71 -3.96 9.23
CA GLU A 37 5.00 -4.37 10.44
C GLU A 37 5.58 -5.66 11.02
N GLU A 38 5.43 -5.90 12.32
CA GLU A 38 5.95 -7.09 13.02
C GLU A 38 5.52 -8.42 12.38
N THR A 39 4.22 -8.56 12.04
CA THR A 39 3.68 -9.77 11.42
C THR A 39 4.33 -10.05 10.06
N VAL A 40 4.52 -9.00 9.25
CA VAL A 40 5.13 -9.10 7.91
C VAL A 40 6.62 -9.40 8.01
N ASP A 41 7.32 -8.80 8.99
CA ASP A 41 8.73 -9.06 9.23
C ASP A 41 8.98 -10.53 9.54
N ASN A 42 8.18 -11.10 10.43
CA ASN A 42 8.28 -12.49 10.87
C ASN A 42 7.97 -13.49 9.73
N LEU A 43 6.89 -13.25 8.97
CA LEU A 43 6.42 -14.17 7.94
C LEU A 43 7.25 -14.10 6.66
N TRP A 44 7.62 -12.89 6.24
CA TRP A 44 8.15 -12.67 4.89
C TRP A 44 9.59 -12.17 4.91
N LEU A 45 9.92 -11.13 5.68
CA LEU A 45 11.23 -10.47 5.54
C LEU A 45 12.41 -11.32 5.97
N SER A 46 12.18 -12.38 6.76
CA SER A 46 13.17 -13.42 7.01
C SER A 46 13.75 -14.02 5.72
N THR A 47 12.92 -14.17 4.68
CA THR A 47 13.34 -14.66 3.34
C THR A 47 14.10 -13.61 2.52
N PHE A 48 13.97 -12.32 2.86
CA PHE A 48 14.65 -11.20 2.20
C PHE A 48 15.96 -10.82 2.90
N ASN A 49 16.28 -11.40 4.06
CA ASN A 49 17.41 -10.98 4.89
C ASN A 49 18.74 -10.93 4.15
N HIS A 50 19.02 -11.93 3.30
CA HIS A 50 20.26 -11.93 2.51
C HIS A 50 20.32 -10.70 1.58
N PHE A 51 19.21 -10.42 0.90
CA PHE A 51 19.07 -9.28 0.00
C PHE A 51 19.15 -7.93 0.75
N ILE A 52 18.46 -7.80 1.88
CA ILE A 52 18.47 -6.60 2.75
C ILE A 52 19.89 -6.34 3.28
N ASN A 53 20.57 -7.37 3.77
CA ASN A 53 21.91 -7.27 4.35
C ASN A 53 22.97 -6.95 3.29
N ALA A 54 22.89 -7.59 2.12
CA ALA A 54 23.82 -7.34 1.01
C ALA A 54 23.82 -5.87 0.56
N HIS A 55 22.66 -5.22 0.63
CA HIS A 55 22.47 -3.81 0.25
C HIS A 55 22.53 -2.84 1.46
N GLN A 56 22.84 -3.34 2.66
CA GLN A 56 22.90 -2.56 3.90
C GLN A 56 21.62 -1.75 4.17
N VAL A 57 20.46 -2.28 3.77
CA VAL A 57 19.18 -1.63 3.97
C VAL A 57 18.81 -1.71 5.44
N LYS A 58 18.71 -0.54 6.08
CA LYS A 58 18.27 -0.47 7.47
C LYS A 58 16.74 -0.53 7.51
N LYS A 59 16.19 -1.29 8.46
CA LYS A 59 14.74 -1.44 8.64
C LYS A 59 14.24 -0.87 9.97
N ILE A 60 13.02 -0.33 9.95
CA ILE A 60 12.20 -0.05 11.13
C ILE A 60 10.97 -0.96 11.09
N ILE A 61 10.67 -1.56 12.25
CA ILE A 61 9.50 -2.42 12.46
C ILE A 61 8.50 -1.65 13.32
N LEU A 62 7.25 -1.62 12.89
CA LEU A 62 6.15 -0.98 13.60
C LEU A 62 5.12 -2.02 14.08
N PRO A 63 4.44 -1.76 15.19
CA PRO A 63 3.33 -2.61 15.63
C PRO A 63 2.19 -2.56 14.62
N PRO A 64 1.55 -3.70 14.30
CA PRO A 64 0.49 -3.77 13.31
C PRO A 64 -0.81 -3.12 13.80
N GLY A 65 -1.74 -2.89 12.88
CA GLY A 65 -3.13 -2.52 13.19
C GLY A 65 -3.42 -1.02 13.28
N GLU A 66 -4.68 -0.67 13.06
CA GLU A 66 -5.14 0.71 12.83
C GLU A 66 -4.87 1.67 13.99
N ASN A 67 -4.83 1.17 15.23
CA ASN A 67 -4.50 1.95 16.43
C ASN A 67 -3.08 2.53 16.42
N ASN A 68 -2.21 2.01 15.54
CA ASN A 68 -0.85 2.48 15.33
C ASN A 68 -0.75 3.49 14.17
N LYS A 69 -1.85 3.79 13.48
CA LYS A 69 -1.91 4.79 12.40
C LYS A 69 -2.02 6.22 12.96
N LYS A 70 -1.00 6.65 13.70
CA LYS A 70 -0.99 7.90 14.49
C LYS A 70 0.35 8.61 14.43
N LEU A 71 0.39 9.86 14.91
CA LEU A 71 1.56 10.74 14.83
C LEU A 71 2.79 10.15 15.52
N GLU A 72 2.62 9.40 16.60
CA GLU A 72 3.70 8.76 17.33
C GLU A 72 4.45 7.74 16.46
N SER A 73 3.72 6.96 15.64
CA SER A 73 4.33 5.99 14.75
C SER A 73 5.05 6.68 13.57
N VAL A 74 4.50 7.77 13.05
CA VAL A 74 5.18 8.61 12.04
C VAL A 74 6.48 9.18 12.62
N THR A 75 6.44 9.65 13.87
CA THR A 75 7.59 10.23 14.55
C THR A 75 8.72 9.22 14.70
N LYS A 76 8.40 7.96 15.02
CA LYS A 76 9.38 6.85 15.04
C LYS A 76 10.06 6.66 13.68
N ILE A 77 9.31 6.74 12.57
CA ILE A 77 9.87 6.65 11.21
C ILE A 77 10.82 7.84 10.95
N TRP A 78 10.40 9.07 11.26
CA TRP A 78 11.25 10.25 11.05
C TRP A 78 12.53 10.21 11.90
N GLU A 79 12.44 9.80 13.15
CA GLU A 79 13.61 9.61 14.01
C GLU A 79 14.55 8.57 13.44
N PHE A 80 14.01 7.43 13.00
CA PHE A 80 14.79 6.36 12.39
C PHE A 80 15.52 6.84 11.12
N LEU A 81 14.82 7.54 10.22
CA LEU A 81 15.41 8.11 9.01
C LEU A 81 16.52 9.13 9.37
N SER A 82 16.25 10.02 10.32
CA SER A 82 17.20 11.05 10.76
C SER A 82 18.46 10.45 11.38
N LYS A 83 18.29 9.54 12.34
CA LYS A 83 19.39 8.84 13.05
C LYS A 83 20.28 8.04 12.09
N ASN A 84 19.73 7.58 10.97
CA ASN A 84 20.45 6.76 10.01
C ASN A 84 20.95 7.51 8.77
N GLY A 85 20.87 8.86 8.76
CA GLY A 85 21.49 9.67 7.72
C GLY A 85 20.70 9.70 6.39
N ALA A 86 19.39 9.46 6.43
CA ALA A 86 18.52 9.68 5.29
C ALA A 86 18.58 11.16 4.85
N ASP A 87 18.53 11.41 3.55
CA ASP A 87 18.49 12.73 2.93
C ASP A 87 17.45 12.82 1.82
N ARG A 88 17.46 13.91 1.03
CA ARG A 88 16.45 14.15 -0.01
C ARG A 88 16.51 13.15 -1.18
N LYS A 89 17.62 12.41 -1.32
CA LYS A 89 17.82 11.39 -2.34
C LYS A 89 17.54 9.99 -1.81
N SER A 90 17.05 9.86 -0.57
CA SER A 90 16.75 8.56 0.02
C SER A 90 15.46 7.96 -0.50
N LEU A 91 15.39 6.63 -0.44
CA LEU A 91 14.21 5.82 -0.73
C LEU A 91 13.72 5.16 0.56
N LEU A 92 12.41 5.28 0.83
CA LEU A 92 11.73 4.47 1.84
C LEU A 92 10.89 3.36 1.17
N ILE A 93 11.25 2.11 1.40
CA ILE A 93 10.51 0.93 0.95
C ILE A 93 9.51 0.54 2.03
N ASN A 94 8.22 0.51 1.71
CA ASN A 94 7.14 0.19 2.64
C ASN A 94 6.59 -1.19 2.32
N ILE A 95 6.82 -2.18 3.18
CA ILE A 95 6.33 -3.56 2.98
C ILE A 95 5.32 -3.90 4.06
N GLY A 96 4.04 -3.93 3.71
CA GLY A 96 2.98 -4.26 4.65
C GLY A 96 1.58 -3.92 4.16
N GLY A 97 0.62 -3.89 5.08
CA GLY A 97 -0.78 -3.65 4.74
C GLY A 97 -1.13 -2.20 4.41
N GLY A 98 -2.42 -1.92 4.30
CA GLY A 98 -2.94 -0.58 3.99
C GLY A 98 -2.55 0.45 5.05
N MET A 99 -2.61 0.08 6.33
CA MET A 99 -2.20 0.95 7.44
C MET A 99 -0.74 1.41 7.30
N LEU A 100 0.19 0.46 7.14
CA LEU A 100 1.62 0.77 7.03
C LEU A 100 1.93 1.60 5.79
N THR A 101 1.39 1.22 4.63
CA THR A 101 1.70 1.92 3.37
C THR A 101 1.20 3.37 3.39
N ASP A 102 0.06 3.65 4.02
CA ASP A 102 -0.42 5.03 4.24
C ASP A 102 0.47 5.80 5.20
N LEU A 103 0.76 5.20 6.36
CA LEU A 103 1.53 5.80 7.45
C LEU A 103 2.96 6.13 7.01
N ALA A 104 3.64 5.17 6.40
CA ALA A 104 5.02 5.31 5.95
C ALA A 104 5.12 6.17 4.68
N GLY A 105 4.12 6.10 3.79
CA GLY A 105 3.97 7.04 2.68
C GLY A 105 3.83 8.49 3.17
N PHE A 106 3.04 8.73 4.21
CA PHE A 106 2.90 10.05 4.82
C PHE A 106 4.21 10.51 5.44
N ALA A 107 4.90 9.63 6.17
CA ALA A 107 6.20 9.91 6.75
C ALA A 107 7.23 10.30 5.68
N ALA A 108 7.30 9.56 4.56
CA ALA A 108 8.18 9.86 3.44
C ALA A 108 7.81 11.18 2.74
N SER A 109 6.52 11.46 2.56
CA SER A 109 6.02 12.67 1.90
C SER A 109 6.37 13.96 2.65
N THR A 110 6.56 13.88 3.96
CA THR A 110 6.79 15.02 4.85
C THR A 110 8.25 15.12 5.31
N PHE A 111 8.98 14.00 5.40
CA PHE A 111 10.39 14.00 5.77
C PHE A 111 11.22 14.78 4.74
N LYS A 112 11.96 15.80 5.20
CA LYS A 112 12.75 16.73 4.34
C LYS A 112 11.94 17.35 3.19
N ARG A 113 10.63 17.54 3.39
CA ARG A 113 9.64 18.03 2.40
C ARG A 113 9.39 17.04 1.25
N GLY A 114 9.61 15.75 1.49
CA GLY A 114 9.38 14.68 0.54
C GLY A 114 10.69 13.98 0.16
N ILE A 115 10.73 12.68 0.43
CA ILE A 115 11.68 11.73 -0.17
C ILE A 115 10.90 10.75 -1.05
N ASP A 116 11.62 9.96 -1.84
CA ASP A 116 10.98 8.91 -2.64
C ASP A 116 10.54 7.76 -1.72
N PHE A 117 9.43 7.13 -2.08
CA PHE A 117 8.99 5.88 -1.44
C PHE A 117 8.37 4.92 -2.44
N LEU A 118 8.44 3.64 -2.11
CA LEU A 118 7.91 2.53 -2.89
C LEU A 118 7.04 1.68 -1.97
N ASN A 119 5.88 1.23 -2.46
CA ASN A 119 4.98 0.37 -1.68
C ASN A 119 5.01 -1.08 -2.19
N ILE A 120 5.09 -2.03 -1.27
CA ILE A 120 4.87 -3.46 -1.49
C ILE A 120 3.69 -3.89 -0.60
N PRO A 121 2.45 -3.69 -1.07
CA PRO A 121 1.24 -4.07 -0.35
C PRO A 121 1.14 -5.58 -0.10
N THR A 122 0.93 -5.99 1.15
CA THR A 122 0.86 -7.40 1.55
C THR A 122 -0.56 -7.91 1.85
N THR A 123 -1.57 -7.04 1.80
CA THR A 123 -2.98 -7.44 1.92
C THR A 123 -3.75 -7.17 0.63
N LEU A 124 -4.78 -7.97 0.34
CA LEU A 124 -5.56 -7.82 -0.88
C LEU A 124 -6.16 -6.41 -0.99
N LEU A 125 -6.73 -5.89 0.11
CA LEU A 125 -7.26 -4.52 0.16
C LEU A 125 -6.19 -3.48 -0.18
N SER A 126 -4.98 -3.64 0.35
CA SER A 126 -3.89 -2.71 0.05
C SER A 126 -3.37 -2.81 -1.39
N GLN A 127 -3.45 -3.99 -2.01
CA GLN A 127 -3.04 -4.22 -3.41
C GLN A 127 -4.01 -3.59 -4.42
N VAL A 128 -5.32 -3.64 -4.15
CA VAL A 128 -6.34 -3.13 -5.08
C VAL A 128 -6.76 -1.69 -4.78
N ASP A 129 -6.57 -1.23 -3.54
CA ASP A 129 -6.98 0.09 -3.10
C ASP A 129 -5.83 0.83 -2.42
N ALA A 130 -5.59 0.68 -1.12
CA ALA A 130 -4.82 1.65 -0.32
C ALA A 130 -3.45 2.09 -0.91
N SER A 131 -2.67 1.17 -1.50
CA SER A 131 -1.34 1.50 -2.03
C SER A 131 -1.34 2.25 -3.38
N VAL A 132 -2.50 2.31 -4.05
CA VAL A 132 -2.68 2.93 -5.37
C VAL A 132 -3.41 4.27 -5.21
N GLY A 133 -2.96 5.31 -5.91
CA GLY A 133 -3.66 6.61 -5.99
C GLY A 133 -3.21 7.69 -5.02
N GLY A 134 -2.14 7.45 -4.26
CA GLY A 134 -1.30 8.48 -3.63
C GLY A 134 -1.92 9.27 -2.48
N LYS A 135 -3.03 8.81 -1.90
CA LYS A 135 -3.46 9.29 -0.58
C LYS A 135 -2.53 8.64 0.45
N THR A 136 -2.05 9.43 1.39
CA THR A 136 -1.26 8.97 2.52
C THR A 136 -1.69 9.74 3.75
N GLY A 137 -1.70 9.13 4.93
CA GLY A 137 -2.12 9.84 6.13
C GLY A 137 -2.15 9.04 7.40
N ILE A 138 -2.60 9.73 8.45
CA ILE A 138 -2.78 9.20 9.80
C ILE A 138 -4.14 9.59 10.37
N ASN A 139 -4.56 8.82 11.36
CA ASN A 139 -5.72 9.12 12.18
C ASN A 139 -5.34 10.20 13.20
N PHE A 140 -6.29 11.09 13.51
CA PHE A 140 -6.08 12.16 14.48
C PHE A 140 -7.38 12.45 15.24
N ASN A 141 -7.31 12.55 16.56
CA ASN A 141 -8.48 12.78 17.44
C ASN A 141 -9.67 11.83 17.18
N GLY A 142 -9.39 10.55 16.92
CA GLY A 142 -10.43 9.54 16.63
C GLY A 142 -10.99 9.56 15.21
N LEU A 143 -10.57 10.51 14.37
CA LEU A 143 -10.99 10.60 12.97
C LEU A 143 -10.00 9.84 12.07
N LYS A 144 -10.53 9.02 11.17
CA LYS A 144 -9.74 8.24 10.21
C LYS A 144 -9.17 9.15 9.11
N ASN A 145 -7.89 8.99 8.79
CA ASN A 145 -7.20 9.68 7.68
C ASN A 145 -7.30 11.22 7.69
N GLU A 146 -7.45 11.82 8.87
CA GLU A 146 -7.69 13.27 9.03
C GLU A 146 -6.49 14.13 8.61
N ILE A 147 -5.27 13.64 8.84
CA ILE A 147 -4.03 14.35 8.50
C ILE A 147 -3.28 13.55 7.44
N GLY A 148 -3.03 14.16 6.28
CA GLY A 148 -2.41 13.44 5.17
C GLY A 148 -1.83 14.31 4.06
N THR A 149 -1.29 13.66 3.04
CA THR A 149 -0.83 14.30 1.80
C THR A 149 -1.29 13.51 0.57
N PHE A 150 -1.32 14.21 -0.58
CA PHE A 150 -1.43 13.58 -1.89
C PHE A 150 -0.02 13.43 -2.48
N LYS A 151 0.63 12.29 -2.23
CA LYS A 151 1.96 11.96 -2.78
C LYS A 151 1.93 10.52 -3.31
N LYS A 152 2.29 10.38 -4.58
CA LYS A 152 2.38 9.08 -5.24
C LYS A 152 3.71 8.39 -4.91
N PRO A 153 3.73 7.07 -4.68
CA PRO A 153 4.97 6.31 -4.63
C PRO A 153 5.66 6.32 -6.00
N VAL A 154 6.98 6.11 -6.03
CA VAL A 154 7.71 5.90 -7.30
C VAL A 154 7.31 4.58 -7.97
N ALA A 155 6.93 3.58 -7.17
CA ALA A 155 6.40 2.30 -7.63
C ALA A 155 5.47 1.65 -6.60
N VAL A 156 4.59 0.78 -7.09
CA VAL A 156 3.83 -0.18 -6.30
C VAL A 156 4.11 -1.57 -6.84
N ILE A 157 4.64 -2.48 -6.02
CA ILE A 157 4.90 -3.87 -6.41
C ILE A 157 3.80 -4.74 -5.80
N ILE A 158 2.94 -5.28 -6.66
CA ILE A 158 1.84 -6.16 -6.32
C ILE A 158 2.27 -7.60 -6.57
N ASP A 159 2.21 -8.41 -5.52
CA ASP A 159 2.55 -9.83 -5.56
C ASP A 159 1.56 -10.64 -4.73
N THR A 160 1.00 -11.68 -5.35
CA THR A 160 0.00 -12.55 -4.71
C THR A 160 0.59 -13.54 -3.72
N GLU A 161 1.91 -13.74 -3.69
CA GLU A 161 2.57 -14.62 -2.71
C GLU A 161 2.26 -14.17 -1.27
N PHE A 162 2.28 -12.87 -1.00
CA PHE A 162 1.92 -12.30 0.31
C PHE A 162 0.52 -12.70 0.78
N LEU A 163 -0.41 -12.91 -0.17
CA LEU A 163 -1.79 -13.27 0.12
C LEU A 163 -1.94 -14.72 0.58
N LYS A 164 -0.90 -15.57 0.46
CA LYS A 164 -0.94 -16.95 0.97
C LYS A 164 -0.95 -17.04 2.49
N THR A 165 -0.54 -15.97 3.17
CA THR A 165 -0.43 -15.93 4.64
C THR A 165 -1.45 -15.00 5.30
N ILE A 166 -2.31 -14.35 4.50
CA ILE A 166 -3.37 -13.49 5.04
C ILE A 166 -4.51 -14.37 5.57
N ASP A 167 -5.17 -13.95 6.66
CA ASP A 167 -6.38 -14.64 7.10
C ASP A 167 -7.55 -14.39 6.14
N HIS A 168 -8.51 -15.31 6.18
CA HIS A 168 -9.64 -15.31 5.27
C HIS A 168 -10.50 -14.04 5.39
N LEU A 169 -10.67 -13.46 6.59
CA LEU A 169 -11.49 -12.27 6.77
C LEU A 169 -10.84 -11.05 6.12
N ASN A 170 -9.53 -10.88 6.28
CA ASN A 170 -8.78 -9.83 5.60
C ASN A 170 -8.71 -10.04 4.07
N PHE A 171 -8.69 -11.30 3.61
CA PHE A 171 -8.85 -11.59 2.17
C PHE A 171 -10.21 -11.12 1.67
N LEU A 172 -11.31 -11.53 2.32
CA LEU A 172 -12.68 -11.16 1.94
C LEU A 172 -12.90 -9.64 1.99
N SER A 173 -12.30 -8.95 2.97
CA SER A 173 -12.34 -7.49 3.05
C SER A 173 -11.77 -6.83 1.80
N GLY A 174 -10.61 -7.30 1.31
CA GLY A 174 -10.06 -6.84 0.04
C GLY A 174 -10.88 -7.27 -1.18
N PHE A 175 -11.45 -8.47 -1.15
CA PHE A 175 -12.26 -8.98 -2.25
C PHE A 175 -13.57 -8.20 -2.44
N ALA A 176 -14.18 -7.73 -1.35
CA ALA A 176 -15.36 -6.87 -1.39
C ALA A 176 -15.08 -5.56 -2.15
N GLU A 177 -13.88 -5.01 -2.00
CA GLU A 177 -13.42 -3.82 -2.72
C GLU A 177 -13.27 -4.08 -4.23
N MET A 178 -12.83 -5.28 -4.61
CA MET A 178 -12.79 -5.70 -6.01
C MET A 178 -14.21 -5.83 -6.60
N ILE A 179 -15.16 -6.39 -5.85
CA ILE A 179 -16.57 -6.47 -6.26
C ILE A 179 -17.12 -5.06 -6.50
N LYS A 180 -16.81 -4.10 -5.62
CA LYS A 180 -17.15 -2.69 -5.82
C LYS A 180 -16.61 -2.17 -7.16
N HIS A 181 -15.34 -2.42 -7.49
CA HIS A 181 -14.77 -2.01 -8.78
C HIS A 181 -15.52 -2.59 -9.98
N GLY A 182 -15.93 -3.85 -9.91
CA GLY A 182 -16.77 -4.48 -10.92
C GLY A 182 -18.11 -3.75 -11.07
N LEU A 183 -18.82 -3.53 -9.96
CA LEU A 183 -20.13 -2.87 -9.92
C LEU A 183 -20.11 -1.44 -10.50
N ILE A 184 -19.06 -0.66 -10.25
CA ILE A 184 -19.03 0.76 -10.62
C ILE A 184 -18.51 1.02 -12.03
N LYS A 185 -17.78 0.09 -12.67
CA LYS A 185 -17.07 0.39 -13.92
C LYS A 185 -16.92 -0.75 -14.92
N ASN A 186 -16.95 -2.02 -14.50
CA ASN A 186 -16.59 -3.14 -15.37
C ASN A 186 -17.41 -4.40 -15.05
N THR A 187 -18.46 -4.65 -15.84
CA THR A 187 -19.34 -5.81 -15.70
C THR A 187 -18.62 -7.13 -15.96
N ASP A 188 -17.69 -7.18 -16.91
CA ASP A 188 -16.92 -8.40 -17.20
C ASP A 188 -16.03 -8.77 -16.01
N HIS A 189 -15.45 -7.76 -15.36
CA HIS A 189 -14.70 -7.96 -14.11
C HIS A 189 -15.61 -8.41 -12.96
N LEU A 190 -16.85 -7.92 -12.88
CA LEU A 190 -17.80 -8.41 -11.89
C LEU A 190 -18.14 -9.89 -12.11
N ASP A 191 -18.31 -10.33 -13.36
CA ASP A 191 -18.61 -11.73 -13.67
C ASP A 191 -17.40 -12.65 -13.45
N GLU A 192 -16.18 -12.15 -13.73
CA GLU A 192 -14.92 -12.79 -13.33
C GLU A 192 -14.85 -13.01 -11.81
N LEU A 193 -15.19 -12.00 -11.00
CA LEU A 193 -15.18 -12.08 -9.54
C LEU A 193 -16.25 -13.04 -9.00
N LYS A 194 -17.46 -13.04 -9.55
CA LYS A 194 -18.52 -14.00 -9.16
C LYS A 194 -18.12 -15.45 -9.43
N SER A 195 -17.30 -15.67 -10.46
CA SER A 195 -16.85 -17.00 -10.88
C SER A 195 -15.57 -17.45 -10.17
N PHE A 196 -14.96 -16.58 -9.36
CA PHE A 196 -13.72 -16.88 -8.68
C PHE A 196 -13.93 -17.83 -7.49
N ASP A 197 -13.16 -18.91 -7.45
CA ASP A 197 -13.20 -19.88 -6.36
C ASP A 197 -12.42 -19.34 -5.13
N LEU A 198 -13.18 -18.95 -4.10
CA LEU A 198 -12.64 -18.46 -2.82
C LEU A 198 -12.16 -19.58 -1.89
N GLU A 199 -12.53 -20.83 -2.15
CA GLU A 199 -12.11 -21.99 -1.37
C GLU A 199 -10.76 -22.52 -1.88
N ASN A 200 -10.55 -22.51 -3.20
CA ASN A 200 -9.32 -22.99 -3.85
C ASN A 200 -8.63 -21.87 -4.66
N ILE A 201 -8.07 -20.90 -3.93
CA ILE A 201 -7.45 -19.70 -4.51
C ILE A 201 -6.29 -20.05 -5.44
N ASN A 202 -6.45 -19.75 -6.74
CA ASN A 202 -5.36 -19.75 -7.71
C ASN A 202 -4.68 -18.38 -7.74
N TYR A 203 -3.61 -18.22 -6.97
CA TYR A 203 -2.88 -16.95 -6.82
C TYR A 203 -2.33 -16.38 -8.13
N LYS A 204 -1.92 -17.24 -9.08
CA LYS A 204 -1.45 -16.78 -10.39
C LYS A 204 -2.56 -16.14 -11.20
N SER A 205 -3.77 -16.71 -11.16
CA SER A 205 -4.94 -16.13 -11.83
C SER A 205 -5.43 -14.89 -11.09
N LEU A 206 -5.41 -14.92 -9.75
CA LEU A 206 -5.77 -13.78 -8.91
C LEU A 206 -4.95 -12.52 -9.23
N LEU A 207 -3.67 -12.65 -9.59
CA LEU A 207 -2.84 -11.49 -9.98
C LEU A 207 -3.44 -10.72 -11.17
N GLN A 208 -4.01 -11.43 -12.15
CA GLN A 208 -4.69 -10.81 -13.31
C GLN A 208 -6.00 -10.14 -12.89
N ILE A 209 -6.76 -10.77 -12.00
CA ILE A 209 -8.01 -10.21 -11.45
C ILE A 209 -7.71 -8.93 -10.64
N ILE A 210 -6.64 -8.93 -9.85
CA ILE A 210 -6.14 -7.75 -9.12
C ILE A 210 -5.76 -6.64 -10.11
N GLN A 211 -5.09 -6.96 -11.21
CA GLN A 211 -4.75 -5.99 -12.25
C GLN A 211 -6.01 -5.33 -12.82
N ASN A 212 -7.09 -6.07 -13.08
CA ASN A 212 -8.36 -5.51 -13.53
C ASN A 212 -8.96 -4.52 -12.52
N SER A 213 -8.93 -4.85 -11.23
CA SER A 213 -9.36 -3.96 -10.15
C SER A 213 -8.51 -2.69 -10.06
N VAL A 214 -7.18 -2.82 -10.14
CA VAL A 214 -6.26 -1.67 -10.11
C VAL A 214 -6.50 -0.75 -11.31
N ASN A 215 -6.72 -1.31 -12.51
CA ASN A 215 -7.03 -0.53 -13.71
C ASN A 215 -8.31 0.31 -13.55
N VAL A 216 -9.35 -0.23 -12.90
CA VAL A 216 -10.56 0.53 -12.56
C VAL A 216 -10.22 1.70 -11.64
N LYS A 217 -9.45 1.45 -10.58
CA LYS A 217 -9.03 2.50 -9.66
C LYS A 217 -8.17 3.58 -10.34
N GLU A 218 -7.19 3.18 -11.15
CA GLU A 218 -6.34 4.10 -11.90
C GLU A 218 -7.16 4.98 -12.85
N TYR A 219 -8.19 4.43 -13.52
CA TYR A 219 -9.10 5.23 -14.33
C TYR A 219 -9.73 6.37 -13.51
N PHE A 220 -10.25 6.10 -12.32
CA PHE A 220 -10.82 7.15 -11.46
C PHE A 220 -9.77 8.14 -10.95
N VAL A 221 -8.59 7.67 -10.55
CA VAL A 221 -7.49 8.50 -10.03
C VAL A 221 -6.94 9.44 -11.11
N ILE A 222 -6.75 8.96 -12.33
CA ILE A 222 -6.18 9.74 -13.43
C ILE A 222 -7.13 10.87 -13.84
N ASN A 223 -8.43 10.58 -13.89
CA ASN A 223 -9.45 11.53 -14.30
C ASN A 223 -9.90 12.46 -13.15
N ASP A 224 -9.58 12.15 -11.89
CA ASP A 224 -9.86 12.99 -10.72
C ASP A 224 -8.85 12.77 -9.58
N PRO A 225 -7.64 13.34 -9.68
CA PRO A 225 -6.53 13.06 -8.76
C PRO A 225 -6.79 13.46 -7.30
N THR A 226 -7.65 14.46 -7.05
CA THR A 226 -7.94 15.00 -5.71
C THR A 226 -9.35 14.66 -5.21
N GLU A 227 -10.04 13.71 -5.86
CA GLU A 227 -11.34 13.19 -5.42
C GLU A 227 -12.47 14.24 -5.28
N LYS A 228 -12.60 15.13 -6.25
CA LYS A 228 -13.66 16.16 -6.23
C LYS A 228 -14.90 15.77 -7.02
N ASN A 229 -14.74 14.90 -8.01
CA ASN A 229 -15.71 14.55 -9.04
C ASN A 229 -15.86 13.02 -9.15
N ILE A 230 -15.46 12.44 -10.28
CA ILE A 230 -15.78 11.06 -10.62
C ILE A 230 -15.17 10.04 -9.65
N ARG A 231 -14.05 10.37 -8.98
CA ARG A 231 -13.39 9.45 -8.06
C ARG A 231 -14.23 9.17 -6.81
N LYS A 232 -15.23 10.01 -6.51
CA LYS A 232 -16.26 9.71 -5.50
C LYS A 232 -17.05 8.43 -5.79
N GLY A 233 -17.08 7.94 -7.04
CA GLY A 233 -17.63 6.63 -7.38
C GLY A 233 -16.93 5.48 -6.65
N LEU A 234 -15.65 5.64 -6.28
CA LEU A 234 -14.95 4.70 -5.42
C LEU A 234 -15.52 4.65 -3.99
N ASN A 235 -16.35 5.60 -3.58
CA ASN A 235 -17.02 5.57 -2.27
C ASN A 235 -18.36 4.80 -2.30
N PHE A 236 -18.67 4.08 -3.40
CA PHE A 236 -19.85 3.22 -3.45
C PHE A 236 -19.85 2.24 -2.26
N GLY A 237 -20.98 2.15 -1.55
CA GLY A 237 -21.14 1.35 -0.33
C GLY A 237 -20.52 1.94 0.95
N HIS A 238 -19.57 2.88 0.85
CA HIS A 238 -18.78 3.35 2.00
C HIS A 238 -19.59 4.19 2.99
N THR A 239 -20.59 4.96 2.55
CA THR A 239 -21.45 5.74 3.47
C THR A 239 -22.18 4.84 4.46
N ALA A 240 -22.78 3.75 3.98
CA ALA A 240 -23.44 2.77 4.85
C ALA A 240 -22.40 1.93 5.61
N GLY A 241 -21.33 1.49 4.93
CA GLY A 241 -20.25 0.70 5.54
C GLY A 241 -19.62 1.39 6.74
N HIS A 242 -19.25 2.68 6.62
CA HIS A 242 -18.68 3.43 7.72
C HIS A 242 -19.64 3.61 8.90
N ALA A 243 -20.95 3.77 8.65
CA ALA A 243 -21.92 3.81 9.74
C ALA A 243 -21.96 2.50 10.54
N PHE A 244 -21.89 1.35 9.87
CA PHE A 244 -21.81 0.04 10.53
C PHE A 244 -20.47 -0.15 11.26
N GLU A 245 -19.34 0.24 10.65
CA GLU A 245 -18.02 0.18 11.29
C GLU A 245 -17.99 1.00 12.59
N SER A 246 -18.51 2.23 12.56
CA SER A 246 -18.56 3.09 13.75
C SER A 246 -19.40 2.46 14.86
N LEU A 247 -20.60 1.94 14.55
CA LEU A 247 -21.47 1.28 15.53
C LEU A 247 -20.82 0.02 16.15
N ALA A 248 -20.05 -0.72 15.37
CA ALA A 248 -19.36 -1.93 15.84
C ALA A 248 -18.13 -1.62 16.71
N MET A 249 -17.53 -0.43 16.57
CA MET A 249 -16.38 0.02 17.37
C MET A 249 -16.77 0.68 18.70
N GLU A 250 -18.03 1.07 18.88
CA GLU A 250 -18.57 1.66 20.12
C GLU A 250 -18.99 0.61 21.17
N GLN A 251 -18.86 -0.69 20.87
CA GLN A 251 -19.18 -1.82 21.75
C GLN A 251 -17.92 -2.47 22.31
#